data_AF-A0A6M4BK79-F1
#
_entry.id   AF-A0A6M4BK79-F1
#
_cell.length_a   1.000
_cell.length_b   1.000
_cell.length_c   1.000
_cell.angle_alpha   90.00
_cell.angle_beta   90.00
_cell.angle_gamma   90.00
#
_symmetry.space_group_name_H-M   'P 1'
#
loop_
_entity.id
_entity.type
_entity.pdbx_description
1 polymer ?
#
loop_
_entity_poly.entity_id
_entity_poly.type
_entity_poly.pdbx_seq_one_letter_code
_entity_poly.pdbx_strand_id
1 'polypeptide(L)'
;TSNIKVLYIFVDIKIDPSHFVETIKVNFPKRTHLALVSTIQFVTTLHSVAKNLRSEEYIVTVPQCKPLSPGEILGCTAPKLNSDVVIYLGDGRFHLEAIMIANPSIAAYKYDPYEKKFTSELYEHTLMQSNRQNQIKTAENAGSYGLILGTLGRQGSTKVL
;
A
#
# COMPACT_ATOMS: atom_id res chain seq x y z
N THR A 1 3.96 22.89 17.44
CA THR A 1 4.08 23.08 15.96
C THR A 1 2.83 23.66 15.33
N SER A 2 1.68 23.75 16.03
CA SER A 2 0.43 24.35 15.54
C SER A 2 0.52 25.82 15.10
N ASN A 3 1.55 26.55 15.53
CA ASN A 3 1.78 27.95 15.16
C ASN A 3 2.81 28.14 14.05
N ILE A 4 3.36 27.06 13.49
CA ILE A 4 4.31 27.13 12.37
C ILE A 4 3.51 26.89 11.09
N LYS A 5 3.59 27.83 10.14
CA LYS A 5 3.01 27.63 8.80
C LYS A 5 3.83 26.55 8.09
N VAL A 6 3.17 25.46 7.71
CA VAL A 6 3.77 24.35 6.99
C VAL A 6 3.18 24.30 5.59
N LEU A 7 4.05 24.26 4.58
CA LEU A 7 3.67 24.00 3.20
C LEU A 7 4.11 22.57 2.85
N TYR A 8 3.14 21.73 2.49
CA TYR A 8 3.41 20.39 1.96
C TYR A 8 3.60 20.51 0.45
N ILE A 9 4.81 20.20 -0.02
CA ILE A 9 5.15 20.16 -1.45
C ILE A 9 5.19 18.68 -1.86
N PHE A 10 4.26 18.28 -2.71
CA PHE A 10 4.27 16.94 -3.28
C PHE A 10 5.30 16.86 -4.40
N VAL A 11 6.14 15.82 -4.34
CA VAL A 11 7.12 15.50 -5.40
C VAL A 11 6.56 14.32 -6.18
N ASP A 12 6.38 14.52 -7.48
CA ASP A 12 5.85 13.52 -8.41
C ASP A 12 7.00 12.96 -9.26
N ILE A 13 7.18 11.64 -9.21
CA ILE A 13 8.18 10.94 -10.00
C ILE A 13 7.53 10.50 -11.31
N LYS A 14 8.10 11.00 -12.42
CA LYS A 14 7.68 10.60 -13.76
C LYS A 14 8.25 9.23 -14.10
N ILE A 15 7.38 8.35 -14.56
CA ILE A 15 7.71 7.01 -15.04
C ILE A 15 7.08 6.82 -16.43
N ASP A 16 7.31 5.68 -17.05
CA ASP A 16 6.66 5.28 -18.31
C ASP A 16 5.28 4.64 -18.03
N PRO A 17 4.15 5.37 -18.16
CA PRO A 17 2.82 4.81 -17.91
C PRO A 17 2.41 3.78 -18.96
N SER A 18 2.92 3.91 -20.19
CA SER A 18 2.57 3.02 -21.29
C SER A 18 3.10 1.62 -21.03
N HIS A 19 4.35 1.52 -20.56
CA HIS A 19 4.91 0.24 -20.18
C HIS A 19 4.10 -0.43 -19.05
N PHE A 20 3.66 0.34 -18.06
CA PHE A 20 2.85 -0.21 -16.96
C PHE A 20 1.48 -0.71 -17.43
N VAL A 21 0.79 0.06 -18.29
CA VAL A 21 -0.48 -0.33 -18.90
C VAL A 21 -0.33 -1.62 -19.71
N GLU A 22 0.64 -1.69 -20.62
CA GLU A 22 0.84 -2.87 -21.46
C GLU A 22 1.24 -4.09 -20.63
N THR A 23 2.03 -3.89 -19.57
CA THR A 23 2.35 -4.96 -18.62
C THR A 23 1.07 -5.53 -17.97
N ILE A 24 0.15 -4.68 -17.51
CA ILE A 24 -1.14 -5.14 -16.95
C ILE A 24 -1.95 -5.91 -18.01
N LYS A 25 -2.00 -5.41 -19.23
CA LYS A 25 -2.79 -6.00 -20.32
C LYS A 25 -2.33 -7.41 -20.71
N VAL A 26 -1.02 -7.65 -20.69
CA VAL A 26 -0.45 -8.97 -21.00
C VAL A 26 -0.67 -9.98 -19.86
N ASN A 27 -0.82 -9.52 -18.62
CA ASN A 27 -0.92 -10.39 -17.44
C ASN A 27 -2.36 -10.67 -17.00
N PHE A 28 -3.31 -9.78 -17.28
CA PHE A 28 -4.69 -9.92 -16.80
C PHE A 28 -5.70 -9.82 -17.94
N PRO A 29 -6.67 -10.75 -18.00
CA PRO A 29 -7.76 -10.65 -18.97
C PRO A 29 -8.61 -9.41 -18.71
N LYS A 30 -9.29 -8.94 -19.75
CA LYS A 30 -10.31 -7.90 -19.61
C LYS A 30 -11.35 -8.32 -18.57
N ARG A 31 -11.94 -7.34 -17.89
CA ARG A 31 -12.92 -7.50 -16.78
C ARG A 31 -12.38 -8.05 -15.46
N THR A 32 -11.09 -8.37 -15.34
CA THR A 32 -10.49 -8.57 -13.99
C THR A 32 -10.67 -7.29 -13.17
N HIS A 33 -11.08 -7.44 -11.90
CA HIS A 33 -11.21 -6.33 -10.98
C HIS A 33 -9.86 -6.00 -10.34
N LEU A 34 -9.24 -4.92 -10.81
CA LEU A 34 -7.94 -4.43 -10.37
C LEU A 34 -8.09 -3.33 -9.31
N ALA A 35 -7.48 -3.51 -8.15
CA ALA A 35 -7.22 -2.43 -7.20
C ALA A 35 -5.81 -1.88 -7.43
N LEU A 36 -5.71 -0.59 -7.75
CA LEU A 36 -4.42 0.07 -7.97
C LEU A 36 -4.05 0.93 -6.76
N VAL A 37 -2.87 0.68 -6.19
CA VAL A 37 -2.33 1.39 -5.02
C VAL A 37 -0.87 1.78 -5.24
N SER A 38 -0.38 2.79 -4.51
CA SER A 38 0.99 3.30 -4.62
C SER A 38 1.35 4.18 -3.41
N THR A 39 2.58 4.70 -3.40
CA THR A 39 2.99 5.81 -2.52
C THR A 39 2.70 7.15 -3.20
N ILE A 40 2.66 8.23 -2.42
CA ILE A 40 2.28 9.57 -2.88
C ILE A 40 3.03 10.04 -4.14
N GLN A 41 4.29 9.66 -4.28
CA GLN A 41 5.17 10.10 -5.37
C GLN A 41 4.81 9.54 -6.75
N PHE A 42 3.91 8.55 -6.86
CA PHE A 42 3.45 8.01 -8.15
C PHE A 42 1.93 8.09 -8.36
N VAL A 43 1.18 8.71 -7.44
CA VAL A 43 -0.30 8.73 -7.48
C VAL A 43 -0.84 9.38 -8.77
N THR A 44 -0.16 10.40 -9.28
CA THR A 44 -0.54 11.05 -10.55
C THR A 44 -0.52 10.05 -11.71
N THR A 45 0.55 9.27 -11.82
CA THR A 45 0.68 8.24 -12.85
C THR A 45 -0.34 7.11 -12.64
N LEU A 46 -0.53 6.69 -11.39
CA LEU A 46 -1.52 5.69 -11.01
C LEU A 46 -2.93 6.05 -11.50
N HIS A 47 -3.34 7.33 -11.35
CA HIS A 47 -4.63 7.81 -11.83
C HIS A 47 -4.74 7.84 -13.35
N SER A 48 -3.67 8.23 -14.04
CA SER A 48 -3.61 8.18 -15.51
C SER A 48 -3.78 6.75 -16.04
N VAL A 49 -3.06 5.80 -15.45
CA VAL A 49 -3.14 4.37 -15.77
C VAL A 49 -4.54 3.82 -15.47
N ALA A 50 -5.11 4.15 -14.31
CA ALA A 50 -6.47 3.74 -13.97
C ALA A 50 -7.51 4.25 -14.98
N LYS A 51 -7.38 5.50 -15.45
CA LYS A 51 -8.27 6.06 -16.46
C LYS A 51 -8.12 5.34 -17.79
N ASN A 52 -6.89 5.06 -18.22
CA ASN A 52 -6.62 4.34 -19.46
C ASN A 52 -7.21 2.91 -19.42
N LEU A 53 -6.93 2.13 -18.38
CA LEU A 53 -7.43 0.77 -18.24
C LEU A 53 -8.97 0.69 -18.21
N ARG A 54 -9.64 1.65 -17.58
CA ARG A 54 -11.12 1.74 -17.60
C ARG A 54 -11.68 1.94 -19.01
N SER A 55 -10.94 2.61 -19.90
CA SER A 55 -11.34 2.76 -21.30
C SER A 55 -11.15 1.48 -22.13
N GLU A 56 -10.40 0.50 -21.60
CA GLU A 56 -10.10 -0.78 -22.23
C GLU A 56 -10.86 -1.97 -21.60
N GLU A 57 -12.01 -1.71 -20.97
CA GLU A 57 -12.90 -2.72 -20.35
C GLU A 57 -12.35 -3.41 -19.07
N TYR A 58 -11.35 -2.83 -18.41
CA TYR A 58 -10.96 -3.26 -17.06
C TYR A 58 -11.85 -2.62 -15.99
N ILE A 59 -12.13 -3.38 -14.93
CA ILE A 59 -12.79 -2.86 -13.73
C ILE A 59 -11.68 -2.39 -12.80
N VAL A 60 -11.54 -1.07 -12.61
CA VAL A 60 -10.42 -0.51 -11.81
C VAL A 60 -10.92 0.29 -10.61
N THR A 61 -10.55 -0.14 -9.42
CA THR A 61 -10.72 0.59 -8.16
C THR A 61 -9.41 1.28 -7.77
N VAL A 62 -9.51 2.55 -7.37
CA VAL A 62 -8.41 3.30 -6.76
C VAL A 62 -8.87 3.66 -5.34
N PRO A 63 -8.56 2.82 -4.32
CA PRO A 63 -9.14 2.94 -2.98
C PRO A 63 -8.57 4.13 -2.21
N GLN A 64 -9.26 4.62 -1.17
CA GLN A 64 -8.79 5.76 -0.40
C GLN A 64 -9.01 5.58 1.10
N CYS A 65 -7.96 5.73 1.89
CA CYS A 65 -8.04 5.91 3.35
C CYS A 65 -7.83 7.39 3.68
N LYS A 66 -8.90 8.12 4.03
CA LYS A 66 -8.75 9.54 4.40
C LYS A 66 -7.83 9.68 5.62
N PRO A 67 -6.92 10.67 5.63
CA PRO A 67 -6.83 11.82 4.73
C PRO A 67 -5.93 11.63 3.48
N LEU A 68 -5.46 10.41 3.20
CA LEU A 68 -4.56 10.13 2.08
C LEU A 68 -5.25 10.37 0.73
N SER A 69 -4.43 10.57 -0.30
CA SER A 69 -4.90 10.69 -1.68
C SER A 69 -5.49 9.36 -2.17
N PRO A 70 -6.44 9.34 -3.13
CA PRO A 70 -6.91 8.10 -3.71
C PRO A 70 -5.75 7.29 -4.32
N GLY A 71 -5.64 6.02 -3.97
CA GLY A 71 -4.58 5.11 -4.37
C GLY A 71 -3.33 5.19 -3.50
N GLU A 72 -3.21 6.18 -2.62
CA GLU A 72 -2.08 6.29 -1.69
C GLU A 72 -2.26 5.33 -0.50
N ILE A 73 -1.19 4.59 -0.19
CA ILE A 73 -1.07 3.76 1.01
C ILE A 73 0.20 4.11 1.78
N LEU A 74 0.16 3.90 3.10
CA LEU A 74 1.30 4.03 4.01
C LEU A 74 1.59 2.68 4.67
N GLY A 75 2.81 2.48 5.18
CA GLY A 75 3.13 1.26 5.93
C GLY A 75 2.28 1.07 7.20
N CYS A 76 1.69 2.16 7.71
CA CYS A 76 0.77 2.14 8.85
C CYS A 76 -0.71 2.31 8.44
N THR A 77 -1.04 2.42 7.15
CA THR A 77 -2.42 2.67 6.70
C THR A 77 -2.65 2.06 5.32
N ALA A 78 -3.48 1.02 5.28
CA ALA A 78 -3.87 0.33 4.05
C ALA A 78 -5.39 0.02 4.06
N PRO A 79 -6.11 0.22 2.95
CA PRO A 79 -7.54 -0.06 2.84
C PRO A 79 -7.84 -1.56 2.82
N LYS A 80 -9.05 -1.94 3.25
CA LYS A 80 -9.66 -3.21 2.86
C LYS A 80 -10.18 -3.09 1.43
N LEU A 81 -9.94 -4.11 0.63
CA LEU A 81 -10.25 -4.13 -0.78
C LEU A 81 -11.38 -5.12 -1.07
N ASN A 82 -12.11 -4.82 -2.14
CA ASN A 82 -13.00 -5.75 -2.80
C ASN A 82 -12.60 -5.75 -4.27
N SER A 83 -11.73 -6.68 -4.65
CA SER A 83 -11.10 -6.79 -5.97
C SER A 83 -10.48 -8.19 -6.12
N ASP A 84 -10.29 -8.64 -7.36
CA ASP A 84 -9.61 -9.92 -7.63
C ASP A 84 -8.10 -9.81 -7.37
N VAL A 85 -7.53 -8.67 -7.74
CA VAL A 85 -6.09 -8.43 -7.72
C VAL A 85 -5.79 -7.03 -7.18
N VAL A 86 -4.74 -6.92 -6.35
CA VAL A 86 -4.13 -5.64 -6.01
C VAL A 86 -2.79 -5.48 -6.71
N ILE A 87 -2.59 -4.33 -7.34
CA ILE A 87 -1.34 -3.98 -8.01
C ILE A 87 -0.76 -2.74 -7.32
N TYR A 88 0.42 -2.90 -6.73
CA TYR A 88 1.20 -1.82 -6.15
C TYR A 88 2.19 -1.27 -7.19
N LEU A 89 2.08 0.03 -7.45
CA LEU A 89 3.07 0.78 -8.22
C LEU A 89 4.12 1.34 -7.25
N GLY A 90 5.37 0.93 -7.40
CA GLY A 90 6.48 1.49 -6.64
C GLY A 90 7.56 0.47 -6.35
N ASP A 91 8.63 0.96 -5.73
CA ASP A 91 9.74 0.15 -5.25
C ASP A 91 9.52 -0.31 -3.80
N GLY A 92 10.43 -1.18 -3.35
CA GLY A 92 10.40 -1.76 -2.00
C GLY A 92 9.23 -2.72 -1.77
N ARG A 93 9.06 -3.13 -0.51
CA ARG A 93 7.97 -4.03 -0.10
C ARG A 93 7.19 -3.55 1.13
N PHE A 94 7.70 -2.61 1.92
CA PHE A 94 7.07 -2.23 3.19
C PHE A 94 5.60 -1.76 3.06
N HIS A 95 5.32 -0.89 2.09
CA HIS A 95 3.95 -0.43 1.80
C HIS A 95 3.07 -1.56 1.22
N LEU A 96 3.65 -2.37 0.34
CA LEU A 96 2.99 -3.53 -0.24
C LEU A 96 2.63 -4.58 0.82
N GLU A 97 3.52 -4.83 1.78
CA GLU A 97 3.28 -5.74 2.89
C GLU A 97 2.12 -5.24 3.76
N ALA A 98 1.98 -3.93 3.97
CA ALA A 98 0.83 -3.39 4.69
C ALA A 98 -0.51 -3.70 4.00
N ILE A 99 -0.59 -3.58 2.67
CA ILE A 99 -1.82 -3.92 1.92
C ILE A 99 -2.06 -5.44 1.85
N MET A 100 -1.00 -6.26 1.75
CA MET A 100 -1.09 -7.72 1.81
C MET A 100 -1.58 -8.18 3.19
N ILE A 101 -1.02 -7.63 4.28
CA ILE A 101 -1.44 -7.89 5.66
C ILE A 101 -2.94 -7.60 5.83
N ALA A 102 -3.42 -6.49 5.27
CA ALA A 102 -4.83 -6.10 5.36
C ALA A 102 -5.77 -6.94 4.49
N ASN A 103 -5.25 -7.59 3.44
CA ASN A 103 -6.03 -8.30 2.42
C ASN A 103 -5.40 -9.67 2.07
N PRO A 104 -5.34 -10.62 3.02
CA PRO A 104 -4.60 -11.89 2.87
C PRO A 104 -5.04 -12.79 1.71
N SER A 105 -6.29 -12.64 1.25
CA SER A 105 -6.89 -13.51 0.23
C SER A 105 -6.83 -12.92 -1.18
N ILE A 106 -6.30 -11.70 -1.34
CA ILE A 106 -6.26 -11.01 -2.64
C ILE A 106 -4.87 -11.22 -3.25
N ALA A 107 -4.83 -11.62 -4.52
CA ALA A 107 -3.57 -11.77 -5.24
C ALA A 107 -2.87 -10.41 -5.35
N ALA A 108 -1.61 -10.35 -4.94
CA ALA A 108 -0.84 -9.11 -4.91
C ALA A 108 0.28 -9.12 -5.95
N TYR A 109 0.43 -8.02 -6.66
CA TYR A 109 1.50 -7.80 -7.63
C TYR A 109 2.18 -6.47 -7.39
N LYS A 110 3.47 -6.41 -7.71
CA LYS A 110 4.26 -5.19 -7.71
C LYS A 110 4.74 -4.87 -9.11
N TYR A 111 4.56 -3.62 -9.51
CA TYR A 111 5.26 -3.04 -10.63
C TYR A 111 6.33 -2.07 -10.10
N ASP A 112 7.60 -2.44 -10.29
CA ASP A 112 8.74 -1.57 -10.00
C ASP A 112 9.03 -0.70 -11.23
N PRO A 113 8.80 0.63 -11.18
CA PRO A 113 8.96 1.49 -12.34
C PRO A 113 10.42 1.75 -12.72
N TYR A 114 11.38 1.51 -11.83
CA TYR A 114 12.80 1.71 -12.10
C TYR A 114 13.38 0.48 -12.79
N GLU A 115 13.06 -0.71 -12.29
CA GLU A 115 13.53 -1.96 -12.88
C GLU A 115 12.66 -2.44 -14.05
N LYS A 116 11.48 -1.84 -14.24
CA LYS A 116 10.44 -2.28 -15.18
C LYS A 116 10.04 -3.75 -14.94
N LYS A 117 10.06 -4.20 -13.69
CA LYS A 117 9.70 -5.57 -13.31
C LYS A 117 8.29 -5.64 -12.76
N PHE A 118 7.58 -6.69 -13.17
CA PHE A 118 6.27 -7.04 -12.66
C PHE A 118 6.35 -8.39 -11.94
N THR A 119 6.12 -8.39 -10.63
CA THR A 119 6.29 -9.57 -9.78
C THR A 119 4.99 -9.93 -9.09
N SER A 120 4.69 -11.23 -9.01
CA SER A 120 3.71 -11.75 -8.06
C SER A 120 4.33 -11.74 -6.67
N GLU A 121 3.60 -11.24 -5.68
CA GLU A 121 4.11 -10.97 -4.35
C GLU A 121 3.32 -11.78 -3.33
N LEU A 122 4.06 -12.45 -2.44
CA LEU A 122 3.49 -13.29 -1.38
C LEU A 122 3.89 -12.74 -0.03
N TYR A 123 2.99 -12.90 0.94
CA TYR A 123 3.23 -12.60 2.33
C TYR A 123 2.93 -13.82 3.18
N GLU A 124 3.90 -14.26 3.98
CA GLU A 124 3.76 -15.41 4.87
C GLU A 124 2.90 -15.05 6.09
N HIS A 125 1.58 -14.96 5.91
CA HIS A 125 0.64 -14.58 6.95
C HIS A 125 0.71 -15.51 8.16
N THR A 126 0.81 -16.83 7.93
CA THR A 126 0.90 -17.83 9.01
C THR A 126 2.19 -17.63 9.82
N LEU A 127 3.32 -17.39 9.16
CA LEU A 127 4.58 -17.11 9.84
C LEU A 127 4.51 -15.81 10.63
N MET A 128 3.95 -14.74 10.05
CA MET A 128 3.78 -13.45 10.73
C MET A 128 2.90 -13.58 11.99
N GLN A 129 1.79 -14.31 11.91
CA GLN A 129 0.91 -14.57 13.05
C GLN A 129 1.59 -15.43 14.12
N SER A 130 2.27 -16.51 13.71
CA SER A 130 3.02 -17.38 14.61
C SER A 130 4.10 -16.61 15.38
N ASN A 131 4.88 -15.80 14.68
CA ASN A 131 5.91 -14.96 15.29
C ASN A 131 5.30 -13.98 16.30
N ARG A 132 4.22 -13.29 15.94
CA ARG A 132 3.51 -12.38 16.87
C ARG A 132 2.98 -13.12 18.10
N GLN A 133 2.36 -14.29 17.92
CA GLN A 133 1.83 -15.07 19.02
C GLN A 133 2.95 -15.54 19.97
N ASN A 134 4.11 -15.91 19.44
CA ASN A 134 5.26 -16.28 20.26
C ASN A 134 5.77 -15.10 21.09
N GLN A 135 5.84 -13.90 20.51
CA GLN A 135 6.20 -12.69 21.26
C GLN A 135 5.19 -12.36 22.36
N ILE A 136 3.90 -12.54 22.12
CA ILE A 136 2.85 -12.37 23.13
C ILE A 136 3.06 -13.36 24.28
N LYS A 137 3.27 -14.66 23.99
CA LYS A 137 3.54 -15.69 25.01
C LYS A 137 4.79 -15.41 25.83
N THR A 138 5.85 -14.90 25.20
CA THR A 138 7.05 -14.47 25.94
C THR A 138 6.73 -13.31 26.88
N ALA A 139 5.91 -12.35 26.43
CA ALA A 139 5.52 -11.20 27.22
C ALA A 139 4.60 -11.56 28.40
N GLU A 140 3.74 -12.58 28.31
CA GLU A 140 2.80 -12.99 29.37
C GLU A 140 3.46 -13.19 30.75
N ASN A 141 4.73 -13.60 30.79
CA ASN A 141 5.48 -13.84 32.03
C ASN A 141 6.33 -12.64 32.48
N ALA A 142 6.23 -11.50 31.81
CA ALA A 142 6.99 -10.30 32.17
C ALA A 142 6.42 -9.65 33.43
N GLY A 143 7.28 -9.38 34.41
CA GLY A 143 6.91 -8.69 35.66
C GLY A 143 6.81 -7.16 35.52
N SER A 144 7.22 -6.59 34.39
CA SER A 144 7.20 -5.14 34.15
C SER A 144 7.13 -4.85 32.66
N TYR A 145 6.42 -3.79 32.29
CA TYR A 145 6.22 -3.36 30.89
C TYR A 145 6.62 -1.90 30.73
N GLY A 146 7.37 -1.61 29.66
CA GLY A 146 7.69 -0.26 29.21
C GLY A 146 6.79 0.14 28.05
N LEU A 147 6.17 1.31 28.13
CA LEU A 147 5.36 1.87 27.06
C LEU A 147 6.19 2.86 26.26
N ILE A 148 6.41 2.58 24.98
CA ILE A 148 7.21 3.44 24.09
C ILE A 148 6.26 4.38 23.35
N LEU A 149 6.41 5.68 23.58
CA LEU A 149 5.64 6.74 22.92
C LEU A 149 6.55 7.56 22.00
N GLY A 150 6.24 7.59 20.71
CA GLY A 150 6.90 8.49 19.78
C GLY A 150 6.48 9.94 20.03
N THR A 151 7.39 10.91 19.93
CA THR A 151 7.05 12.34 20.12
C THR A 151 6.69 13.05 18.80
N LEU A 152 6.72 12.32 17.69
CA LEU A 152 6.57 12.86 16.34
C LEU A 152 5.11 12.91 15.89
N GLY A 153 4.59 14.13 15.68
CA GLY A 153 3.31 14.36 15.02
C GLY A 153 2.17 13.52 15.62
N ARG A 154 1.49 12.74 14.78
CA ARG A 154 0.38 11.86 15.22
C ARG A 154 0.83 10.63 16.01
N GLN A 155 2.10 10.23 15.94
CA GLN A 155 2.62 9.08 16.69
C GLN A 155 2.64 9.34 18.20
N GLY A 156 2.70 10.62 18.62
CA GLY A 156 2.65 11.05 20.02
C GLY A 156 1.25 11.31 20.56
N SER A 157 0.21 10.86 19.87
CA SER A 157 -1.16 11.02 20.35
C SER A 157 -1.39 10.15 21.57
N THR A 158 -1.60 10.75 22.74
CA THR A 158 -1.96 9.99 23.96
C THR A 158 -3.35 9.37 23.92
N LYS A 159 -4.19 9.73 22.93
CA LYS A 159 -5.50 9.10 22.72
C LYS A 159 -5.43 7.63 22.27
N VAL A 160 -4.26 7.16 21.85
CA VAL A 160 -4.02 5.75 21.47
C VAL A 160 -3.26 4.98 22.55
N LEU A 161 -3.00 5.60 23.71
CA LEU A 161 -2.59 4.91 24.93
C LEU A 161 -3.85 4.39 25.65
#